data_AF-A0A958HN00-F1
#
_entry.id   AF-A0A958HN00-F1
#
_cell.length_a   1.000
_cell.length_b   1.000
_cell.length_c   1.000
_cell.angle_alpha   90.00
_cell.angle_beta   90.00
_cell.angle_gamma   90.00
#
_symmetry.space_group_name_H-M   'P 1'
#
loop_
_entity.id
_entity.type
_entity.pdbx_description
1 polymer ?
#
loop_
_entity_poly.entity_id
_entity_poly.type
_entity_poly.pdbx_seq_one_letter_code
_entity_poly.pdbx_strand_id
1 'polypeptide(L)'
;MTSSPVLFDHLPPGVAERLGWYVYLYVDPRDNRPFYVGKGKGDRVFAHFDDQKDSDKVRIISEIETAGMKPRLDILAHGLKEEEAAFRIEAAAIDLLGIGALSNAVRGWKSLQLGRMTLDHLIGYYAAEP
;
A
#
# COMPACT_ATOMS: atom_id res chain seq x y z
N MET A 1 -12.83 9.26 -25.92
CA MET A 1 -12.00 8.05 -26.12
C MET A 1 -11.92 7.35 -24.77
N THR A 2 -12.91 6.53 -24.45
CA THR A 2 -12.91 5.74 -23.22
C THR A 2 -12.06 4.51 -23.47
N SER A 3 -10.81 4.52 -23.01
CA SER A 3 -9.99 3.30 -23.00
C SER A 3 -10.74 2.25 -22.19
N SER A 4 -11.07 1.13 -22.82
CA SER A 4 -11.47 -0.10 -22.13
C SER A 4 -10.47 -0.38 -21.01
N PRO A 5 -10.93 -0.79 -19.81
CA PRO A 5 -10.00 -1.14 -18.74
C PRO A 5 -9.22 -2.36 -19.19
N VAL A 6 -7.93 -2.18 -19.42
CA VAL A 6 -7.07 -3.27 -19.86
C VAL A 6 -6.94 -4.25 -18.70
N LEU A 7 -7.28 -5.50 -18.97
CA LEU A 7 -7.26 -6.60 -18.02
C LEU A 7 -5.80 -7.07 -17.86
N PHE A 8 -5.00 -6.33 -17.10
CA PHE A 8 -3.65 -6.77 -16.76
C PHE A 8 -3.72 -7.51 -15.43
N ASP A 9 -3.54 -8.83 -15.48
CA ASP A 9 -3.20 -9.71 -14.35
C ASP A 9 -1.67 -9.82 -14.16
N HIS A 10 -0.90 -9.20 -15.07
CA HIS A 10 0.55 -9.11 -15.06
C HIS A 10 1.02 -7.79 -15.67
N LEU A 11 2.20 -7.33 -15.25
CA LEU A 11 2.87 -6.18 -15.84
C LEU A 11 3.49 -6.57 -17.19
N PRO A 12 3.46 -5.68 -18.20
CA PRO A 12 4.17 -5.93 -19.44
C PRO A 12 5.68 -6.13 -19.23
N PRO A 13 6.36 -6.94 -20.06
CA PRO A 13 7.81 -7.12 -19.99
C PRO A 13 8.57 -5.78 -20.00
N GLY A 14 9.57 -5.63 -19.15
CA GLY A 14 10.36 -4.40 -19.03
C GLY A 14 9.77 -3.35 -18.08
N VAL A 15 8.47 -3.41 -17.76
CA VAL A 15 7.83 -2.49 -16.81
C VAL A 15 8.21 -2.88 -15.39
N ALA A 16 8.12 -4.18 -15.06
CA ALA A 16 8.49 -4.71 -13.74
C ALA A 16 9.92 -4.34 -13.34
N GLU A 17 10.87 -4.46 -14.27
CA GLU A 17 12.28 -4.14 -14.06
C GLU A 17 12.49 -2.64 -13.80
N ARG A 18 11.78 -1.78 -14.53
CA ARG A 18 11.84 -0.32 -14.35
C ARG A 18 11.16 0.15 -13.07
N LEU A 19 10.12 -0.55 -12.63
CA LEU A 19 9.49 -0.25 -11.34
C LEU A 19 10.40 -0.56 -10.16
N GLY A 20 11.32 -1.53 -10.27
CA GLY A 20 12.13 -1.96 -9.12
C GLY A 20 11.24 -2.35 -7.94
N TRP A 21 11.66 -2.03 -6.71
CA TRP A 21 10.72 -2.00 -5.59
C TRP A 21 9.79 -0.80 -5.73
N TYR A 22 8.53 -0.99 -5.37
CA TYR A 22 7.51 0.04 -5.46
C TYR A 22 6.48 -0.09 -4.33
N VAL A 23 5.73 0.99 -4.12
CA VAL A 23 4.56 1.07 -3.24
C VAL A 23 3.35 1.38 -4.12
N TYR A 24 2.26 0.66 -3.89
CA TYR A 24 1.03 0.74 -4.66
C TYR A 24 -0.19 0.90 -3.76
N LEU A 25 -1.26 1.42 -4.34
CA LEU A 25 -2.53 1.66 -3.68
C LEU A 25 -3.65 0.95 -4.45
N TYR A 26 -4.62 0.40 -3.73
CA TYR A 26 -5.93 0.13 -4.31
C TYR A 26 -6.86 1.28 -3.94
N VAL A 27 -7.49 1.86 -4.96
CA VAL A 27 -8.34 3.04 -4.84
C VAL A 27 -9.76 2.68 -5.26
N ASP A 28 -10.73 3.08 -4.45
CA ASP A 28 -12.13 2.97 -4.80
C ASP A 28 -12.46 4.04 -5.85
N PRO A 29 -12.83 3.66 -7.09
CA PRO A 29 -13.11 4.65 -8.14
C PRO A 29 -14.38 5.47 -7.88
N ARG A 30 -15.24 5.06 -6.94
CA ARG A 30 -16.52 5.72 -6.63
C ARG A 30 -16.30 7.04 -5.88
N ASP A 31 -15.29 7.09 -5.02
CA ASP A 31 -14.96 8.28 -4.21
C ASP A 31 -13.48 8.70 -4.27
N ASN A 32 -12.67 8.02 -5.09
CA ASN A 32 -11.22 8.20 -5.24
C ASN A 32 -10.43 8.03 -3.93
N ARG A 33 -10.94 7.26 -2.95
CA ARG A 33 -10.21 7.02 -1.70
C ARG A 33 -9.38 5.74 -1.79
N PRO A 34 -8.08 5.81 -1.44
CA PRO A 34 -7.29 4.62 -1.21
C PRO A 34 -7.87 3.81 -0.03
N PHE A 35 -7.99 2.51 -0.19
CA PHE A 35 -8.46 1.59 0.85
C PHE A 35 -7.46 0.48 1.16
N TYR A 36 -6.38 0.40 0.40
CA TYR A 36 -5.28 -0.54 0.62
C TYR A 36 -3.95 0.09 0.20
N VAL A 37 -2.90 -0.20 0.96
CA VAL A 37 -1.51 0.16 0.65
C VAL A 37 -0.69 -1.11 0.71
N GLY A 38 0.16 -1.33 -0.29
CA GLY A 38 1.11 -2.44 -0.27
C GLY A 38 2.43 -2.06 -0.92
N LYS A 39 3.48 -2.81 -0.61
CA LYS A 39 4.76 -2.76 -1.35
C LYS A 39 5.05 -4.05 -2.11
N GLY A 40 5.88 -3.95 -3.14
CA GLY A 40 6.23 -5.12 -3.93
C GLY A 40 7.26 -4.92 -5.03
N LYS A 41 7.47 -6.02 -5.77
CA LYS A 41 8.27 -6.14 -7.00
C LYS A 41 7.51 -7.00 -8.00
N GLY A 42 7.75 -6.79 -9.29
CA GLY A 42 7.04 -7.53 -10.34
C GLY A 42 5.53 -7.42 -10.20
N ASP A 43 4.83 -8.54 -10.33
CA ASP A 43 3.36 -8.62 -10.33
C ASP A 43 2.71 -8.60 -8.94
N ARG A 44 3.47 -8.24 -7.89
CA ARG A 44 2.98 -8.25 -6.51
C ARG A 44 1.72 -7.40 -6.31
N VAL A 45 1.54 -6.33 -7.08
CA VAL A 45 0.35 -5.47 -7.11
C VAL A 45 -0.93 -6.23 -7.44
N PHE A 46 -0.87 -7.39 -8.11
CA PHE A 46 -2.05 -8.20 -8.43
C PHE A 46 -2.30 -9.32 -7.43
N ALA A 47 -1.30 -9.73 -6.65
CA ALA A 47 -1.37 -10.91 -5.80
C ALA A 47 -2.41 -10.84 -4.65
N HIS A 48 -2.92 -9.65 -4.32
CA HIS A 48 -3.89 -9.49 -3.23
C HIS A 48 -5.36 -9.56 -3.65
N PHE A 49 -5.66 -9.72 -4.95
CA PHE A 49 -7.04 -9.93 -5.38
C PHE A 49 -7.61 -11.27 -4.88
N ASP A 50 -6.77 -12.30 -4.74
CA ASP A 50 -7.19 -13.64 -4.30
C ASP A 50 -7.08 -13.87 -2.78
N ASP A 51 -6.57 -12.88 -2.04
CA ASP A 51 -6.29 -13.02 -0.61
C ASP A 51 -7.54 -12.76 0.23
N GLN A 52 -8.26 -13.84 0.55
CA GLN A 52 -9.52 -13.83 1.30
C GLN A 52 -9.36 -13.53 2.80
N LYS A 53 -8.13 -13.36 3.31
CA LYS A 53 -7.89 -13.20 4.76
C LYS A 53 -8.17 -11.80 5.29
N ASP A 54 -8.23 -10.81 4.39
CA ASP A 54 -8.42 -9.41 4.74
C ASP A 54 -9.89 -9.02 4.53
N SER A 55 -10.69 -9.16 5.59
CA SER A 55 -12.15 -9.02 5.50
C SER A 55 -12.60 -7.64 5.01
N ASP A 56 -11.88 -6.58 5.35
CA ASP A 56 -12.25 -5.22 4.93
C ASP A 56 -11.87 -4.96 3.47
N LYS A 57 -10.65 -5.33 3.06
CA LYS A 57 -10.25 -5.24 1.65
C LYS A 57 -11.18 -6.05 0.76
N VAL A 58 -11.46 -7.31 1.12
CA VAL A 58 -12.35 -8.21 0.35
C VAL A 58 -13.75 -7.63 0.26
N ARG A 59 -14.29 -7.10 1.36
CA ARG A 59 -15.60 -6.44 1.36
C ARG A 59 -15.63 -5.24 0.41
N ILE A 60 -14.65 -4.34 0.49
CA ILE A 60 -14.60 -3.14 -0.37
C ILE A 60 -14.47 -3.54 -1.85
N ILE A 61 -13.61 -4.50 -2.18
CA ILE A 61 -13.49 -5.02 -3.55
C ILE A 61 -14.84 -5.57 -4.04
N SER A 62 -15.52 -6.39 -3.23
CA SER A 62 -16.83 -6.95 -3.58
C SER A 62 -17.90 -5.86 -3.79
N GLU A 63 -17.90 -4.81 -2.97
CA GLU A 63 -18.81 -3.66 -3.13
C GLU A 63 -18.55 -2.88 -4.43
N ILE A 64 -17.28 -2.71 -4.81
CA ILE A 64 -16.87 -2.06 -6.06
C ILE A 64 -17.29 -2.93 -7.26
N GLU A 65 -17.07 -4.24 -7.19
CA GLU A 65 -17.46 -5.19 -8.24
C GLU A 65 -18.97 -5.28 -8.42
N THR A 66 -19.74 -5.25 -7.32
CA THR A 66 -21.22 -5.21 -7.35
C THR A 66 -21.73 -3.94 -8.04
N ALA A 67 -20.98 -2.83 -7.98
CA ALA A 67 -21.27 -1.61 -8.72
C ALA A 67 -20.84 -1.67 -10.21
N GLY A 68 -20.36 -2.82 -10.69
CA GLY A 68 -19.86 -2.99 -12.06
C GLY A 68 -18.52 -2.31 -12.31
N MET A 69 -17.79 -1.96 -11.26
CA MET A 69 -16.49 -1.29 -11.33
C MET A 69 -15.36 -2.22 -10.86
N LYS A 70 -14.11 -1.75 -10.94
CA LYS A 70 -12.94 -2.43 -10.37
C LYS A 70 -12.10 -1.45 -9.56
N PRO A 71 -11.38 -1.89 -8.51
CA PRO A 71 -10.40 -1.06 -7.85
C PRO A 71 -9.39 -0.50 -8.85
N ARG A 72 -9.08 0.79 -8.74
CA ARG A 72 -7.99 1.40 -9.50
C ARG A 72 -6.67 1.11 -8.79
N LEU A 73 -5.66 0.71 -9.57
CA LEU A 73 -4.31 0.48 -9.08
C LEU A 73 -3.46 1.72 -9.33
N ASP A 74 -3.00 2.36 -8.27
CA ASP A 74 -2.10 3.51 -8.35
C ASP A 74 -0.70 3.12 -7.85
N ILE A 75 0.35 3.64 -8.48
CA ILE A 75 1.73 3.52 -8.01
C ILE A 75 2.08 4.79 -7.24
N LEU A 76 2.30 4.66 -5.93
CA LEU A 76 2.63 5.77 -5.05
C LEU A 76 4.13 6.14 -5.15
N ALA A 77 4.99 5.14 -5.23
CA ALA A 77 6.43 5.30 -5.38
C ALA A 77 7.01 4.12 -6.14
N HIS A 78 7.99 4.35 -7.01
CA HIS A 78 8.65 3.29 -7.79
C HIS A 78 10.11 3.66 -8.10
N GLY A 79 10.82 2.74 -8.75
CA GLY A 79 12.25 2.87 -9.05
C GLY A 79 13.13 2.67 -7.82
N LEU A 80 12.59 2.08 -6.76
CA LEU A 80 13.32 1.91 -5.51
C LEU A 80 14.27 0.72 -5.63
N LYS A 81 15.54 0.93 -5.28
CA LYS A 81 16.58 -0.11 -5.36
C LYS A 81 16.43 -1.13 -4.25
N GLU A 82 16.16 -0.63 -3.04
CA GLU A 82 16.13 -1.43 -1.80
C GLU A 82 14.70 -1.62 -1.28
N GLU A 83 14.43 -2.79 -0.70
CA GLU A 83 13.13 -3.11 -0.12
C GLU A 83 12.82 -2.20 1.07
N GLU A 84 13.84 -1.84 1.85
CA GLU A 84 13.68 -0.99 3.04
C GLU A 84 13.08 0.37 2.70
N ALA A 85 13.43 0.95 1.54
CA ALA A 85 12.84 2.21 1.09
C ALA A 85 11.34 2.06 0.83
N ALA A 86 10.92 0.98 0.15
CA ALA A 86 9.52 0.70 -0.11
C ALA A 86 8.75 0.41 1.21
N PHE A 87 9.38 -0.31 2.14
CA PHE A 87 8.83 -0.55 3.47
C PHE A 87 8.57 0.74 4.26
N ARG A 88 9.54 1.67 4.28
CA ARG A 88 9.39 2.96 4.98
C ARG A 88 8.30 3.82 4.35
N ILE A 89 8.19 3.84 3.02
CA ILE A 89 7.15 4.59 2.30
C ILE A 89 5.77 3.97 2.54
N GLU A 90 5.65 2.64 2.47
CA GLU A 90 4.41 1.91 2.78
C GLU A 90 3.93 2.23 4.20
N ALA A 91 4.80 2.12 5.20
CA ALA A 91 4.46 2.43 6.59
C ALA A 91 4.00 3.88 6.76
N ALA A 92 4.72 4.84 6.16
CA ALA A 92 4.35 6.26 6.23
C ALA A 92 2.99 6.55 5.55
N ALA A 93 2.72 5.90 4.42
CA ALA A 93 1.45 6.05 3.71
C ALA A 93 0.27 5.45 4.49
N ILE A 94 0.45 4.28 5.08
CA ILE A 94 -0.52 3.64 6.00
C ILE A 94 -0.84 4.59 7.17
N ASP A 95 0.18 5.12 7.84
CA ASP A 95 0.03 6.03 8.98
C ASP A 95 -0.64 7.37 8.62
N LEU A 96 -0.42 7.88 7.40
CA LEU A 96 -1.02 9.13 6.92
C LEU A 96 -2.48 8.94 6.50
N LEU A 97 -2.78 7.87 5.77
CA LEU A 97 -4.11 7.58 5.25
C LEU A 97 -5.05 7.00 6.31
N GLY A 98 -4.51 6.50 7.43
CA GLY A 98 -5.29 5.85 8.48
C GLY A 98 -5.89 4.51 8.05
N ILE A 99 -5.39 3.93 6.96
CA ILE A 99 -5.80 2.63 6.44
C ILE A 99 -5.16 1.58 7.35
N GLY A 100 -5.96 0.82 8.10
CA GLY A 100 -5.45 -0.15 9.07
C GLY A 100 -5.49 0.32 10.53
N ALA A 101 -6.43 1.19 10.90
CA ALA A 101 -6.85 1.28 12.29
C ALA A 101 -7.36 -0.11 12.74
N LEU A 102 -6.51 -0.81 13.53
CA LEU A 102 -6.59 -2.19 14.04
C LEU A 102 -5.88 -3.18 13.07
N SER A 103 -4.81 -3.90 13.43
CA SER A 103 -4.58 -4.69 14.63
C SER A 103 -3.08 -4.97 14.88
N ASN A 104 -2.75 -5.33 16.11
CA ASN A 104 -1.41 -5.60 16.66
C ASN A 104 -0.62 -6.77 16.04
N ALA A 105 -0.71 -7.03 14.73
CA ALA A 105 -0.03 -8.19 14.12
C ALA A 105 1.26 -7.84 13.35
N VAL A 106 1.44 -6.59 12.88
CA VAL A 106 2.63 -6.19 12.10
C VAL A 106 3.25 -4.88 12.59
N ARG A 107 2.90 -4.43 13.81
CA ARG A 107 3.73 -3.48 14.56
C ARG A 107 4.90 -4.21 15.19
N GLY A 108 5.67 -4.93 14.36
CA GLY A 108 6.97 -5.44 14.74
C GLY A 108 7.82 -4.28 15.27
N TRP A 109 8.68 -4.59 16.24
CA TRP A 109 9.59 -3.76 17.04
C TRP A 109 10.17 -2.46 16.39
N LYS A 110 10.19 -2.31 15.06
CA LYS A 110 10.63 -1.11 14.33
C LYS A 110 9.56 -0.02 14.10
N SER A 111 8.27 -0.33 14.17
CA SER A 111 7.20 0.68 13.96
C SER A 111 7.12 1.73 15.08
N LEU A 112 7.52 1.35 16.30
CA LEU A 112 7.60 2.27 17.45
C LEU A 112 8.78 3.26 17.34
N GLN A 113 9.82 2.95 16.58
CA GLN A 113 11.02 3.79 16.44
C GLN A 113 11.03 4.62 15.14
N LEU A 114 10.35 4.17 14.07
CA LEU A 114 10.44 4.77 12.73
C LEU A 114 9.09 5.12 12.07
N GLY A 115 7.97 4.92 12.78
CA GLY A 115 6.63 5.28 12.32
C GLY A 115 6.19 6.69 12.70
N ARG A 116 4.94 7.05 12.41
CA ARG A 116 4.38 8.37 12.74
C ARG A 116 4.31 8.59 14.27
N MET A 117 4.97 9.63 14.76
CA MET A 117 4.86 10.14 16.12
C MET A 117 4.92 11.66 16.15
N THR A 118 4.58 12.28 17.29
CA THR A 118 4.77 13.72 17.49
C THR A 118 6.26 14.04 17.61
N LEU A 119 6.66 15.24 17.21
CA LEU A 119 8.04 15.69 17.33
C LEU A 119 8.50 15.68 18.81
N ASP A 120 7.62 16.10 19.73
CA ASP A 120 7.93 16.13 21.17
C ASP A 120 8.25 14.72 21.72
N HIS A 121 7.49 13.70 21.32
CA HIS A 121 7.77 12.32 21.72
C HIS A 121 9.08 11.81 21.12
N LEU A 122 9.36 12.15 19.85
CA LEU A 122 10.60 11.76 19.19
C LEU A 122 11.84 12.39 19.85
N ILE A 123 11.74 13.68 20.20
CA ILE A 123 12.78 14.40 20.95
C ILE A 123 13.01 13.72 22.30
N GLY A 124 11.93 13.43 23.04
CA GLY A 124 12.03 12.74 24.34
C GLY A 124 12.68 11.37 24.23
N TYR A 125 12.36 10.62 23.17
CA TYR A 125 12.96 9.31 22.90
C TYR A 125 14.46 9.40 22.65
N TYR A 126 14.92 10.23 21.70
CA TYR A 126 16.35 10.33 21.37
C TYR A 126 17.18 11.01 22.45
N ALA A 127 16.59 11.93 23.23
CA ALA A 127 17.28 12.56 24.35
C ALA A 127 17.47 11.60 25.55
N ALA A 128 16.75 10.48 25.60
CA ALA A 128 16.81 9.47 26.66
C ALA A 128 17.73 8.28 26.31
N GLU A 129 18.19 8.14 25.06
CA GLU A 129 19.20 7.15 24.68
C GLU A 129 20.59 7.63 25.19
N PRO A 130 21.33 6.83 26.01
CA PRO A 130 22.66 7.20 26.52
C PRO A 130 23.78 7.18 25.47
#